data_AF-A0A7J2NPM1-F1
#
_entry.id   AF-A0A7J2NPM1-F1
#
_cell.length_a   1.000
_cell.length_b   1.000
_cell.length_c   1.000
_cell.angle_alpha   90.00
_cell.angle_beta   90.00
_cell.angle_gamma   90.00
#
_symmetry.space_group_name_H-M   'P 1'
#
loop_
_entity.id
_entity.type
_entity.pdbx_description
1 polymer ?
#
loop_
_entity_poly.entity_id
_entity_poly.type
_entity_poly.pdbx_seq_one_letter_code
_entity_poly.pdbx_strand_id
1 'polypeptide(L)'
;MSEEGKSVLDALQAKILLATGKKLSQQELLDMLVKLSAQQEDELVKLIAGVKLPLHPEELEKLMKLPTDWEIKTKEKEIDEILYGQKGGKQA
;
A
#
# COMPACT_ATOMS: atom_id res chain seq x y z
N MET A 1 22.50 -8.83 -11.33
CA MET A 1 22.23 -7.44 -10.87
C MET A 1 22.82 -6.48 -11.88
N SER A 2 22.19 -5.34 -12.10
CA SER A 2 22.83 -4.26 -12.87
C SER A 2 23.92 -3.58 -12.05
N GLU A 3 24.82 -2.85 -12.70
CA GLU A 3 25.87 -2.09 -12.02
C GLU A 3 25.29 -1.03 -11.09
N GLU A 4 24.18 -0.40 -11.49
CA GLU A 4 23.45 0.57 -10.66
C GLU A 4 22.88 -0.10 -9.40
N GLY A 5 22.26 -1.28 -9.56
CA GLY A 5 21.72 -2.04 -8.44
C GLY A 5 22.80 -2.44 -7.44
N LYS A 6 23.99 -2.78 -7.92
CA LYS A 6 25.14 -3.13 -7.08
C LYS A 6 25.66 -1.90 -6.31
N SER A 7 25.81 -0.77 -7.00
CA SER A 7 26.20 0.50 -6.38
C SER A 7 25.24 0.93 -5.27
N VAL A 8 23.93 0.80 -5.49
CA VAL A 8 22.91 1.10 -4.47
C VAL A 8 23.03 0.17 -3.27
N LEU A 9 23.25 -1.12 -3.49
CA LEU A 9 23.41 -2.10 -2.41
C LEU A 9 24.67 -1.82 -1.57
N ASP A 10 25.79 -1.47 -2.21
CA ASP A 10 27.03 -1.07 -1.55
C ASP A 10 26.85 0.19 -0.69
N ALA A 11 26.17 1.21 -1.23
CA ALA A 11 25.86 2.43 -0.49
C ALA A 11 24.97 2.16 0.72
N LEU A 12 23.99 1.26 0.59
CA LEU A 12 23.11 0.87 1.69
C LEU A 12 23.88 0.11 2.78
N GLN A 13 24.75 -0.83 2.39
CA GLN A 13 25.62 -1.55 3.32
C GLN A 13 26.52 -0.59 4.11
N ALA A 14 27.13 0.39 3.45
CA ALA A 14 27.96 1.41 4.09
C ALA A 14 27.16 2.25 5.10
N LYS A 15 25.94 2.67 4.74
CA LYS A 15 25.04 3.41 5.65
C LYS A 15 24.68 2.59 6.89
N ILE A 16 24.36 1.31 6.73
CA ILE A 16 24.03 0.42 7.85
C ILE A 16 25.25 0.21 8.75
N LEU A 17 26.43 0.04 8.17
CA LEU A 17 27.67 -0.08 8.93
C LEU A 17 27.93 1.19 9.76
N LEU A 18 27.76 2.38 9.18
CA LEU A 18 27.94 3.65 9.89
C LEU A 18 26.90 3.85 11.00
N ALA A 19 25.65 3.45 10.77
CA ALA A 19 24.56 3.64 11.73
C ALA A 19 24.59 2.63 12.89
N THR A 20 25.01 1.38 12.63
CA THR A 20 24.88 0.27 13.58
C THR A 20 26.21 -0.28 14.08
N GLY A 21 27.33 0.05 13.42
CA GLY A 21 28.65 -0.54 13.66
C GLY A 21 28.78 -2.00 13.21
N LYS A 22 27.73 -2.60 12.63
CA LYS A 22 27.73 -4.01 12.21
C LYS A 22 28.07 -4.14 10.73
N LYS A 23 29.08 -4.97 10.43
CA LYS A 23 29.40 -5.35 9.06
C LYS A 23 28.51 -6.53 8.64
N LEU A 24 27.80 -6.34 7.54
CA LEU A 24 27.00 -7.37 6.89
C LEU A 24 27.59 -7.64 5.51
N SER A 25 27.52 -8.87 5.04
CA SER A 25 27.78 -9.20 3.65
C SER A 25 26.64 -8.70 2.74
N GLN A 26 26.90 -8.60 1.43
CA GLN A 26 25.83 -8.26 0.47
C GLN A 26 24.72 -9.31 0.47
N GLN A 27 25.06 -10.60 0.59
CA GLN A 27 24.05 -11.67 0.61
C GLN A 27 23.13 -11.57 1.83
N GLU A 28 23.69 -11.34 3.02
CA GLU A 28 22.89 -11.17 4.24
C GLU A 28 21.98 -9.94 4.16
N LEU A 29 22.47 -8.84 3.59
CA LEU A 29 21.65 -7.66 3.35
C LEU A 29 20.51 -7.97 2.38
N LEU A 30 20.80 -8.66 1.28
CA LEU A 30 19.79 -9.04 0.29
C LEU A 30 18.72 -9.95 0.90
N ASP A 31 19.13 -10.97 1.66
CA ASP A 31 18.20 -11.88 2.34
C ASP A 31 17.28 -11.15 3.32
N MET A 32 17.80 -10.15 4.05
CA MET A 32 16.98 -9.31 4.92
C MET A 32 16.01 -8.42 4.14
N LEU A 33 16.46 -7.81 3.04
CA LEU A 33 15.60 -6.99 2.19
C LEU A 33 14.45 -7.82 1.60
N VAL A 34 14.72 -9.05 1.16
CA VAL A 34 13.68 -9.98 0.68
C VAL A 34 12.68 -10.32 1.79
N LYS A 35 13.15 -10.56 3.02
CA LYS A 35 12.25 -10.82 4.17
C LYS A 35 11.41 -9.60 4.52
N LEU A 36 12.01 -8.40 4.50
CA LEU A 36 11.30 -7.14 4.73
C LEU A 36 10.26 -6.88 3.65
N SER A 37 10.58 -7.13 2.38
CA SER A 37 9.64 -6.94 1.29
C SER A 37 8.50 -7.98 1.32
N ALA A 38 8.77 -9.20 1.77
CA ALA A 38 7.73 -10.20 2.00
C ALA A 38 6.75 -9.80 3.10
N GLN A 39 7.19 -9.02 4.10
CA GLN A 39 6.31 -8.45 5.14
C GLN A 39 5.50 -7.24 4.64
N GLN A 40 5.95 -6.61 3.56
CA GLN A 40 5.34 -5.42 2.94
C GLN A 40 4.91 -5.74 1.51
N GLU A 41 4.28 -6.90 1.31
CA GLU A 41 3.88 -7.42 -0.01
C GLU A 41 3.07 -6.38 -0.79
N ASP A 42 2.11 -5.72 -0.16
CA ASP A 42 1.29 -4.68 -0.78
C ASP A 42 2.11 -3.51 -1.34
N GLU A 43 3.15 -3.07 -0.62
CA GLU A 43 4.02 -1.98 -1.09
C GLU A 43 4.88 -2.42 -2.27
N LEU A 44 5.39 -3.65 -2.21
CA LEU A 44 6.15 -4.25 -3.30
C LEU A 44 5.28 -4.39 -4.56
N VAL A 45 4.05 -4.87 -4.41
CA VAL A 45 3.06 -4.97 -5.51
C VAL A 45 2.76 -3.59 -6.08
N LYS A 46 2.53 -2.57 -5.24
CA LYS A 46 2.31 -1.19 -5.69
C LYS A 46 3.51 -0.65 -6.49
N LEU A 47 4.73 -0.89 -6.01
CA LEU A 47 5.95 -0.46 -6.69
C LEU A 47 6.09 -1.13 -8.07
N ILE A 48 5.85 -2.44 -8.15
CA ILE A 48 5.92 -3.21 -9.41
C ILE A 48 4.80 -2.81 -10.37
N ALA A 49 3.58 -2.62 -9.86
CA ALA A 49 2.42 -2.19 -10.63
C ALA A 49 2.52 -0.72 -11.09
N GLY A 50 3.57 0.01 -10.70
CA GLY A 50 3.76 1.41 -11.05
C GLY A 50 2.77 2.36 -10.35
N VAL A 51 2.10 1.90 -9.30
CA VAL A 51 1.15 2.70 -8.52
C VAL A 51 1.93 3.72 -7.72
N LYS A 52 1.95 4.98 -8.19
CA LYS A 52 2.50 6.11 -7.46
C LYS A 52 1.42 6.75 -6.60
N LEU A 53 1.64 6.75 -5.29
CA LEU A 53 0.84 7.49 -4.33
C LEU A 53 1.66 8.66 -3.76
N PRO A 54 1.06 9.83 -3.54
CA PRO A 54 -0.30 10.20 -3.94
C PRO A 54 -0.46 10.26 -5.47
N LEU A 55 -1.67 10.00 -5.97
CA LEU A 55 -1.99 10.14 -7.39
C LEU A 55 -1.72 11.57 -7.85
N HIS A 56 -1.34 11.75 -9.12
CA HIS A 56 -1.23 13.09 -9.69
C HIS A 56 -2.62 13.78 -9.66
N PRO A 57 -2.72 15.10 -9.43
CA PRO A 57 -4.02 15.79 -9.36
C PRO A 57 -4.94 15.50 -10.55
N GLU A 58 -4.38 15.38 -11.76
CA GLU A 58 -5.13 15.03 -12.97
C GLU A 58 -5.73 13.61 -12.96
N GLU A 59 -5.01 12.63 -12.39
CA GLU A 59 -5.49 11.25 -12.22
C GLU A 59 -6.55 11.19 -11.13
N LEU A 60 -6.37 11.97 -10.06
CA LEU A 60 -7.35 12.11 -9.00
C LEU A 60 -8.65 12.72 -9.54
N GLU A 61 -8.60 13.78 -10.33
CA GLU A 61 -9.79 14.37 -10.96
C GLU A 61 -10.52 13.38 -11.87
N LYS A 62 -9.78 12.57 -12.66
CA LYS A 62 -10.37 11.52 -13.49
C LYS A 62 -11.07 10.47 -12.63
N LEU A 63 -10.44 10.04 -11.54
CA LEU A 63 -11.02 9.10 -10.59
C LEU A 63 -12.31 9.66 -9.95
N MET A 64 -12.31 10.92 -9.55
CA MET A 64 -13.47 11.59 -8.95
C MET A 64 -14.64 11.79 -9.93
N LYS A 65 -14.39 11.68 -11.23
CA LYS A 65 -15.41 11.71 -12.29
C LYS A 65 -15.98 10.33 -12.64
N LEU A 66 -15.40 9.23 -12.12
CA LEU A 66 -15.90 7.88 -12.40
C LEU A 66 -17.23 7.55 -11.70
N PRO A 67 -17.45 7.93 -10.42
CA PRO A 67 -18.75 7.74 -9.80
C PRO A 67 -19.82 8.51 -10.58
N THR A 68 -20.85 7.79 -11.01
CA THR A 68 -22.03 8.38 -11.63
C THR A 68 -23.07 8.56 -10.53
N ASP A 69 -23.64 9.76 -10.42
CA ASP A 69 -24.80 9.96 -9.55
C ASP A 69 -25.96 9.12 -10.08
N TRP A 70 -26.44 8.18 -9.28
CA TRP A 70 -27.57 7.33 -9.67
C TRP A 70 -28.91 8.02 -9.44
N GLU A 71 -28.90 9.29 -9.02
CA GLU A 71 -30.07 10.13 -8.68
C GLU A 71 -30.93 9.57 -7.53
N ILE A 72 -30.57 8.39 -7.01
CA ILE A 72 -31.23 7.72 -5.91
C ILE A 72 -30.51 8.09 -4.63
N LYS A 73 -31.20 8.86 -3.77
CA LYS A 73 -30.73 9.14 -2.43
C LYS A 73 -31.04 7.95 -1.53
N THR A 74 -30.01 7.19 -1.15
CA THR A 74 -30.13 6.18 -0.11
C THR A 74 -30.00 6.81 1.27
N LYS A 75 -30.91 6.45 2.17
CA LYS A 75 -30.81 6.83 3.59
C LYS A 75 -30.11 5.70 4.36
N GLU A 76 -29.37 6.06 5.40
CA GLU A 76 -28.72 5.11 6.31
C GLU A 76 -29.68 3.98 6.75
N LYS A 77 -30.90 4.33 7.15
CA LYS A 77 -31.93 3.36 7.55
C LYS A 77 -32.25 2.32 6.47
N GLU A 78 -32.27 2.71 5.20
CA GLU A 78 -32.57 1.81 4.07
C GLU A 78 -31.38 0.85 3.82
N ILE A 79 -30.15 1.36 3.95
CA ILE A 79 -28.93 0.56 3.84
C ILE A 79 -28.88 -0.46 4.98
N ASP A 80 -29.20 -0.04 6.20
CA ASP A 80 -29.19 -0.91 7.37
C ASP A 80 -30.24 -2.02 7.28
N GLU A 81 -31.42 -1.71 6.77
CA GLU A 81 -32.47 -2.71 6.54
C GLU A 81 -32.04 -3.78 5.53
N ILE A 82 -31.35 -3.38 4.45
CA ILE A 82 -30.90 -4.29 3.38
C ILE A 82 -29.68 -5.11 3.81
N LEU A 83 -28.66 -4.46 4.40
CA LEU A 83 -27.38 -5.11 4.72
C LEU A 83 -27.40 -5.85 6.05
N TYR A 84 -28.11 -5.31 7.04
CA TYR A 84 -28.10 -5.83 8.41
C TYR A 84 -29.42 -6.45 8.84
N GLY A 85 -30.51 -6.25 8.07
CA GLY A 85 -31.82 -6.85 8.31
C GLY A 85 -32.36 -6.46 9.68
N GLN A 86 -33.12 -5.36 9.78
CA GLN A 86 -33.63 -4.85 11.06
C GLN A 86 -34.44 -5.92 11.85
N LYS A 87 -33.77 -6.70 12.69
CA LYS A 87 -34.30 -7.34 13.89
C LYS A 87 -33.94 -6.49 15.10
N GLY A 88 -34.37 -5.23 15.07
CA GLY A 88 -34.42 -4.37 16.25
C GLY A 88 -35.80 -4.46 16.88
N GLY A 89 -36.06 -5.55 17.62
CA GLY A 89 -37.28 -5.68 18.40
C GLY A 89 -37.39 -4.54 19.41
N LYS A 90 -38.34 -3.63 19.21
CA LYS A 90 -38.99 -2.95 20.33
C LYS A 90 -40.17 -3.81 20.74
N GLN A 91 -39.97 -4.65 21.75
CA GLN A 91 -41.06 -5.02 22.64
C GLN A 91 -41.32 -3.82 23.55
N ALA A 92 -42.52 -3.28 23.43
CA ALA A 92 -43.22 -2.53 24.47
C ALA A 92 -44.67 -3.04 24.47
#